data_AF-A0A2E3II33-F1
#
_entry.id   AF-A0A2E3II33-F1
#
_cell.length_a   1.000
_cell.length_b   1.000
_cell.length_c   1.000
_cell.angle_alpha   90.00
_cell.angle_beta   90.00
_cell.angle_gamma   90.00
#
_symmetry.space_group_name_H-M   'P 1'
#
loop_
_entity.id
_entity.type
_entity.pdbx_description
1 polymer ?
#
loop_
_entity_poly.entity_id
_entity_poly.type
_entity_poly.pdbx_seq_one_letter_code
_entity_poly.pdbx_strand_id
1 'polypeptide(L)'
;DNTIFRGNNLVAVLDWEEACFDHYLFDLAMTMHGFCYINEEWHPNLARSFLAGYEAERSLEPDERKSLPLFLRWTPLAMAGWHLRRYSVAPNPRQAGRIEQLLQRAQAIFDLEY
;
A
#
# COMPACT_ATOMS: atom_id res chain seq x y z
N ASP A 1 -1.87 -3.27 -10.69
CA ASP A 1 -1.36 -3.87 -11.94
C ASP A 1 -0.40 -5.03 -11.72
N ASN A 2 0.26 -5.16 -10.56
CA ASN A 2 1.26 -6.22 -10.29
C ASN A 2 0.66 -7.59 -9.93
N THR A 3 -0.65 -7.79 -10.10
CA THR A 3 -1.35 -9.04 -9.75
C THR A 3 -2.29 -9.46 -10.88
N ILE A 4 -2.30 -10.75 -11.21
CA ILE A 4 -3.23 -11.34 -12.18
C ILE A 4 -4.21 -12.25 -11.46
N PHE A 5 -5.50 -12.03 -11.71
CA PHE A 5 -6.59 -12.86 -11.20
C PHE A 5 -7.30 -13.63 -12.32
N ARG A 6 -7.73 -14.85 -12.03
CA ARG A 6 -8.68 -15.63 -12.85
C ARG A 6 -9.92 -15.92 -12.02
N GLY A 7 -10.98 -15.15 -12.25
CA GLY A 7 -12.12 -15.11 -11.33
C GLY A 7 -11.67 -14.61 -9.97
N ASN A 8 -11.92 -15.39 -8.91
CA ASN A 8 -11.56 -15.03 -7.54
C ASN A 8 -10.18 -15.57 -7.11
N ASN A 9 -9.40 -16.14 -8.04
CA ASN A 9 -8.10 -16.75 -7.72
C ASN A 9 -6.96 -15.85 -8.20
N LEU A 10 -6.04 -15.48 -7.29
CA LEU A 10 -4.75 -14.90 -7.64
C LEU A 10 -3.90 -15.98 -8.32
N VAL A 11 -3.44 -15.74 -9.54
CA VAL A 11 -2.67 -16.73 -10.33
C VAL A 11 -1.24 -16.30 -10.60
N ALA A 12 -0.92 -15.01 -10.47
CA ALA A 12 0.44 -14.51 -10.60
C ALA A 12 0.65 -13.18 -9.86
N VAL A 13 1.87 -12.98 -9.38
CA VAL A 13 2.42 -11.70 -8.90
C VAL A 13 3.61 -11.37 -9.80
N LEU A 14 3.63 -10.15 -10.33
CA LEU A 14 4.57 -9.70 -11.37
C LEU A 14 5.47 -8.56 -10.86
N ASP A 15 6.39 -8.12 -11.73
CA ASP A 15 7.21 -6.90 -11.59
C ASP A 15 8.05 -6.87 -10.29
N TRP A 16 9.01 -7.79 -10.23
CA TRP A 16 9.90 -8.01 -9.07
C TRP A 16 11.14 -7.12 -9.06
N GLU A 17 11.29 -6.15 -9.97
CA GLU A 17 12.48 -5.30 -10.06
C GLU A 17 12.79 -4.48 -8.80
N GLU A 18 11.78 -4.17 -7.98
CA GLU A 18 11.91 -3.41 -6.73
C GLU A 18 11.88 -4.31 -5.47
N ALA A 19 11.97 -5.64 -5.65
CA ALA A 19 11.97 -6.57 -4.53
C ALA A 19 13.24 -6.43 -3.67
N CYS A 20 13.08 -6.41 -2.34
CA CYS A 20 14.17 -6.20 -1.40
C CYS A 20 13.92 -6.93 -0.06
N PHE A 21 14.92 -6.89 0.82
CA PHE A 21 14.76 -7.28 2.22
C PHE A 21 14.30 -6.07 3.04
N ASP A 22 13.13 -6.16 3.65
CA ASP A 22 12.55 -5.11 4.50
C ASP A 22 11.59 -5.73 5.54
N HIS A 23 10.94 -4.90 6.36
CA HIS A 23 9.90 -5.29 7.28
C HIS A 23 8.63 -5.73 6.54
N TYR A 24 8.01 -6.84 6.98
CA TYR A 24 6.73 -7.32 6.44
C TYR A 24 5.64 -6.25 6.45
N LEU A 25 5.64 -5.36 7.45
CA LEU A 25 4.70 -4.25 7.53
C LEU A 25 4.79 -3.28 6.35
N PHE A 26 5.96 -3.09 5.76
CA PHE A 26 6.11 -2.21 4.60
C PHE A 26 5.40 -2.80 3.39
N ASP A 27 5.63 -4.09 3.11
CA ASP A 27 4.98 -4.82 2.03
C ASP A 27 3.46 -4.94 2.24
N LEU A 28 3.03 -5.23 3.48
CA LEU A 28 1.63 -5.25 3.86
C LEU A 28 0.96 -3.88 3.63
N ALA A 29 1.55 -2.80 4.13
CA ALA A 29 1.02 -1.45 3.95
C ALA A 29 1.00 -1.03 2.47
N MET A 30 2.03 -1.40 1.69
CA MET A 30 2.08 -1.15 0.25
C MET A 30 0.93 -1.83 -0.49
N THR A 31 0.70 -3.09 -0.16
CA THR A 31 -0.37 -3.89 -0.75
C THR A 31 -1.75 -3.36 -0.33
N MET A 32 -1.93 -2.98 0.93
CA MET A 32 -3.17 -2.32 1.40
C MET A 32 -3.43 -1.00 0.65
N HIS A 33 -2.42 -0.19 0.36
CA HIS A 33 -2.59 1.01 -0.47
C HIS A 33 -3.00 0.72 -1.92
N GLY A 34 -2.61 -0.45 -2.43
CA GLY A 34 -2.98 -0.92 -3.77
C GLY A 34 -4.39 -1.48 -3.87
N PHE A 35 -4.89 -2.15 -2.82
CA PHE A 35 -6.18 -2.86 -2.86
C PHE A 35 -7.31 -2.22 -2.04
N CYS A 36 -6.98 -1.43 -1.01
CA CYS A 36 -7.98 -0.89 -0.07
C CYS A 36 -8.37 0.57 -0.37
N TYR A 37 -7.92 1.11 -1.49
CA TYR A 37 -8.32 2.42 -2.01
C TYR A 37 -9.14 2.26 -3.30
N ILE A 38 -10.28 2.95 -3.40
CA ILE A 38 -11.06 3.07 -4.63
C ILE A 38 -11.26 4.56 -4.90
N ASN A 39 -10.94 5.02 -6.11
CA ASN A 39 -11.05 6.45 -6.47
C ASN A 39 -10.37 7.40 -5.47
N GLU A 40 -9.19 7.01 -4.94
CA GLU A 40 -8.43 7.74 -3.91
C GLU A 40 -9.08 7.84 -2.52
N GLU A 41 -10.16 7.10 -2.26
CA GLU A 41 -10.78 7.00 -0.95
C GLU A 41 -10.40 5.69 -0.25
N TRP A 42 -10.10 5.75 1.05
CA TRP A 42 -9.80 4.59 1.88
C TRP A 42 -11.08 3.80 2.21
N HIS A 43 -11.04 2.49 2.06
CA HIS A 43 -12.15 1.59 2.40
C HIS A 43 -11.81 0.70 3.60
N PRO A 44 -12.26 1.04 4.81
CA PRO A 44 -11.98 0.26 6.03
C PRO A 44 -12.45 -1.21 5.95
N ASN A 45 -13.56 -1.48 5.25
CA ASN A 45 -14.04 -2.84 5.05
C ASN A 45 -13.06 -3.69 4.22
N LEU A 46 -12.49 -3.12 3.15
CA LEU A 46 -11.48 -3.81 2.35
C LEU A 46 -10.21 -4.03 3.17
N ALA A 47 -9.79 -3.03 3.94
CA ALA A 47 -8.64 -3.15 4.83
C ALA A 47 -8.80 -4.25 5.88
N ARG A 48 -9.98 -4.36 6.50
CA ARG A 48 -10.31 -5.45 7.44
C ARG A 48 -10.30 -6.81 6.77
N SER A 49 -10.94 -6.95 5.60
CA SER A 49 -10.94 -8.21 4.84
C SER A 49 -9.54 -8.61 4.40
N PHE A 50 -8.72 -7.65 3.96
CA PHE A 50 -7.34 -7.88 3.56
C PHE A 50 -6.51 -8.36 4.75
N LEU A 51 -6.59 -7.65 5.88
CA LEU A 51 -5.85 -7.99 7.09
C LEU A 51 -6.24 -9.36 7.64
N ALA A 52 -7.55 -9.68 7.66
CA ALA A 52 -8.02 -11.00 8.06
C ALA A 52 -7.48 -12.13 7.15
N GLY A 53 -7.40 -11.89 5.84
CA GLY A 53 -6.78 -12.83 4.90
C GLY A 53 -5.28 -13.01 5.12
N TYR A 54 -4.56 -11.93 5.40
CA TYR A 54 -3.13 -11.98 5.74
C TYR A 54 -2.89 -12.76 7.05
N GLU A 55 -3.67 -12.45 8.09
CA GLU A 55 -3.51 -13.07 9.42
C GLU A 55 -3.97 -14.53 9.51
N ALA A 56 -4.71 -15.02 8.50
CA ALA A 56 -5.01 -16.44 8.36
C ALA A 56 -3.75 -17.29 8.07
N GLU A 57 -2.75 -16.71 7.40
CA GLU A 57 -1.48 -17.37 7.09
C GLU A 57 -0.36 -16.94 8.05
N ARG A 58 -0.37 -15.67 8.49
CA ARG A 58 0.62 -15.12 9.41
C ARG A 58 0.01 -14.07 10.33
N SER A 59 -0.15 -14.42 11.61
CA SER A 59 -0.55 -13.45 12.63
C SER A 59 0.45 -12.30 12.75
N LEU A 60 -0.06 -11.08 12.90
CA LEU A 60 0.80 -9.94 13.24
C LEU A 60 1.27 -10.06 14.68
N GLU A 61 2.56 -9.85 14.89
CA GLU A 61 3.10 -9.70 16.23
C GLU A 61 2.51 -8.46 16.92
N PRO A 62 2.46 -8.40 18.27
CA PRO A 62 1.90 -7.25 18.98
C PRO A 62 2.51 -5.90 18.57
N ASP A 63 3.83 -5.87 18.39
CA ASP A 63 4.54 -4.68 17.94
C ASP A 63 4.21 -4.34 16.48
N GLU A 64 4.05 -5.35 15.63
CA GLU A 64 3.68 -5.12 14.23
C GLU A 64 2.28 -4.52 14.12
N ARG A 65 1.32 -5.07 14.86
CA ARG A 65 -0.05 -4.58 14.93
C ARG A 65 -0.08 -3.12 15.40
N LYS A 66 0.68 -2.80 16.45
CA LYS A 66 0.80 -1.43 16.98
C LYS A 66 1.45 -0.48 15.97
N SER A 67 2.40 -0.97 15.18
CA SER A 67 3.15 -0.17 14.19
C SER A 67 2.47 -0.05 12.84
N LEU A 68 1.50 -0.90 12.49
CA LEU A 68 0.84 -0.88 11.19
C LEU A 68 0.25 0.49 10.79
N PRO A 69 -0.43 1.25 11.68
CA PRO A 69 -0.88 2.61 11.34
C PRO A 69 0.25 3.56 10.94
N LEU A 70 1.44 3.41 11.53
CA LEU A 70 2.62 4.19 11.15
C LEU A 70 3.11 3.82 9.75
N PHE A 71 3.20 2.52 9.46
CA PHE A 71 3.58 2.04 8.12
C PHE A 71 2.58 2.49 7.05
N LEU A 72 1.28 2.45 7.33
CA LEU A 72 0.25 2.96 6.41
C LEU A 72 0.43 4.45 6.07
N ARG A 73 0.99 5.25 6.97
CA ARG A 73 1.32 6.66 6.70
C ARG A 73 2.67 6.85 6.02
N TRP A 74 3.63 5.97 6.31
CA TRP A 74 4.97 6.00 5.73
C TRP A 74 4.97 5.59 4.25
N THR A 75 4.26 4.53 3.90
CA THR A 75 4.33 3.94 2.55
C THR A 75 3.96 4.91 1.42
N PRO A 76 2.93 5.78 1.55
CA PRO A 76 2.65 6.80 0.54
C PRO A 76 3.80 7.79 0.32
N LEU A 77 4.62 8.08 1.33
CA LEU A 77 5.81 8.92 1.18
C LEU A 77 6.87 8.23 0.33
N ALA A 78 7.10 6.92 0.54
CA ALA A 78 8.02 6.14 -0.28
C ALA A 78 7.54 6.07 -1.75
N MET A 79 6.25 5.80 -1.97
CA MET A 79 5.63 5.84 -3.30
C MET A 79 5.79 7.23 -3.94
N ALA A 80 5.52 8.31 -3.18
CA ALA A 80 5.66 9.68 -3.67
C ALA A 80 7.11 9.99 -4.06
N GLY A 81 8.09 9.50 -3.28
CA GLY A 81 9.52 9.61 -3.60
C GLY A 81 9.88 8.97 -4.95
N TRP A 82 9.36 7.78 -5.22
CA TRP A 82 9.54 7.13 -6.53
C TRP A 82 8.92 7.96 -7.67
N HIS A 83 7.68 8.44 -7.49
CA HIS A 83 7.01 9.28 -8.48
C HIS A 83 7.74 10.62 -8.69
N LEU A 84 8.25 11.25 -7.63
CA LEU A 84 9.04 12.48 -7.67
C LEU A 84 10.34 12.28 -8.46
N ARG A 85 11.07 11.19 -8.21
CA ARG A 85 12.27 10.83 -8.98
C ARG A 85 11.95 10.63 -10.46
N ARG A 86 10.82 9.98 -10.77
CA ARG A 86 10.39 9.80 -12.17
C ARG A 86 10.00 11.13 -12.81
N TYR A 87 9.29 11.98 -12.07
CA TYR A 87 8.87 13.31 -12.50
C TYR A 87 10.05 14.24 -12.77
N SER A 88 11.11 14.20 -11.95
CA SER A 88 12.29 15.04 -12.17
C SER A 88 13.05 14.72 -13.46
N VAL A 89 12.96 13.46 -13.93
CA VAL A 89 13.53 13.02 -15.21
C VAL A 89 12.59 13.33 -16.39
N ALA A 90 11.30 13.09 -16.22
CA ALA A 90 10.29 13.27 -17.27
C ALA A 90 8.98 13.83 -16.69
N PRO A 91 8.87 15.17 -16.56
CA PRO A 91 7.70 15.81 -15.99
C PRO A 91 6.43 15.51 -16.80
N ASN A 92 5.36 15.13 -16.12
CA ASN A 92 4.03 15.06 -16.74
C ASN A 92 2.90 15.26 -15.71
N PRO A 93 1.74 15.80 -16.13
CA PRO A 93 0.64 16.14 -15.21
C PRO A 93 0.08 14.94 -14.43
N ARG A 94 0.07 13.74 -15.03
CA ARG A 94 -0.41 12.52 -14.37
C ARG A 94 0.46 12.16 -13.17
N GLN A 95 1.78 12.25 -13.32
CA GLN A 95 2.72 12.01 -12.22
C GLN A 95 2.61 13.09 -11.14
N ALA A 96 2.46 14.36 -11.51
CA ALA A 96 2.25 15.45 -10.55
C ALA A 96 0.99 15.21 -9.70
N GLY A 97 -0.15 14.89 -10.34
CA GLY A 97 -1.38 14.56 -9.64
C GLY A 97 -1.25 13.34 -8.73
N ARG A 98 -0.49 12.31 -9.16
CA ARG A 98 -0.25 11.13 -8.33
C ARG A 98 0.58 11.45 -7.08
N ILE A 99 1.58 12.32 -7.19
CA ILE A 99 2.39 12.77 -6.05
C ILE A 99 1.48 13.47 -5.02
N GLU A 100 0.62 14.39 -5.46
CA GLU A 100 -0.32 15.10 -4.58
C GLU A 100 -1.26 14.13 -3.85
N GLN A 101 -1.85 13.16 -4.56
CA GLN A 101 -2.69 12.12 -3.98
C GLN A 101 -1.96 11.33 -2.89
N LEU A 102 -0.73 10.90 -3.15
CA LEU A 102 0.06 10.13 -2.20
C LEU A 102 0.43 10.95 -0.96
N LEU A 103 0.75 12.24 -1.13
CA LEU A 103 1.00 13.14 0.00
C LEU A 103 -0.26 13.37 0.85
N GLN A 104 -1.44 13.43 0.24
CA GLN A 104 -2.72 13.47 0.97
C GLN A 104 -2.95 12.16 1.74
N ARG A 105 -2.69 10.99 1.13
CA ARG A 105 -2.79 9.69 1.83
C ARG A 105 -1.88 9.61 3.04
N ALA A 106 -0.67 10.16 3.00
CA ALA A 106 0.26 10.17 4.13
C ALA A 106 -0.26 10.95 5.36
N GLN A 107 -1.19 11.89 5.15
CA GLN A 107 -1.82 12.68 6.20
C GLN A 107 -3.04 11.98 6.82
N ALA A 108 -3.52 10.87 6.23
CA ALA A 108 -4.67 10.13 6.73
C ALA A 108 -4.39 9.54 8.13
N ILE A 109 -5.44 9.49 8.94
CA ILE A 109 -5.46 8.80 10.22
C ILE A 109 -6.15 7.46 9.99
N PHE A 110 -5.42 6.38 10.24
CA PHE A 110 -5.93 5.03 10.13
C PHE A 110 -6.34 4.56 11.52
N ASP A 111 -7.64 4.56 11.79
CA ASP A 111 -8.19 3.86 12.95
C ASP A 111 -8.43 2.41 12.54
N LEU A 112 -7.45 1.56 12.84
CA LEU A 112 -7.60 0.13 12.71
C LEU A 112 -8.28 -0.34 14.00
N GLU A 113 -9.58 -0.04 14.14
CA GLU A 113 -10.37 -0.57 15.25
C GLU A 113 -10.13 -2.09 15.31
N TYR A 114 -9.50 -2.52 16.41
CA TYR A 114 -9.00 -3.86 16.66
C TYR A 114 -10.13 -4.82 17.06
#